data_AF-U4V9E0-F1
#
_entry.id   AF-U4V9E0-F1
#
_cell.length_a   1.000
_cell.length_b   1.000
_cell.length_c   1.000
_cell.angle_alpha   90.00
_cell.angle_beta   90.00
_cell.angle_gamma   90.00
#
_symmetry.space_group_name_H-M   'P 1'
#
loop_
_entity.id
_entity.type
_entity.pdbx_description
1 polymer ?
#
loop_
_entity_poly.entity_id
_entity_poly.type
_entity_poly.pdbx_seq_one_letter_code
_entity_poly.pdbx_strand_id
1 'polypeptide(L)'
;MGNRLFGWLLLAVVALVLLSIAVNIGGRLLGPLIARGGHSDSTQAYEIIIGNNVLSIPANMIRFSNQRRDGVTGRLDLYARWPGLTGYTERDRAIFNLLTPPKRHLIFMSIEQRTMSRDMSGRYLPIYAELIESDGKAAPGNLTVHRFLENSGYKGEELVL
;
A
#
# COMPACT_ATOMS: atom_id res chain seq x y z
N MET A 1 -4.13 30.75 56.25
CA MET A 1 -4.43 30.71 54.80
C MET A 1 -3.36 29.98 53.96
N GLY A 2 -2.06 30.07 54.28
CA GLY A 2 -0.96 29.57 53.43
C GLY A 2 -0.83 28.05 53.23
N ASN A 3 -1.23 27.22 54.20
CA ASN A 3 -1.02 25.76 54.12
C ASN A 3 -1.90 25.06 53.06
N ARG A 4 -3.08 25.62 52.78
CA ARG A 4 -4.00 25.09 51.76
C ARG A 4 -3.48 25.41 50.36
N LEU A 5 -3.09 26.66 50.11
CA LEU A 5 -2.45 27.10 48.86
C LEU A 5 -1.21 26.27 48.53
N PHE A 6 -0.35 26.00 49.51
CA PHE A 6 0.82 25.15 49.34
C PHE A 6 0.46 23.71 48.94
N GLY A 7 -0.56 23.11 49.57
CA GLY A 7 -1.05 21.78 49.19
C GLY A 7 -1.62 21.71 47.76
N TRP A 8 -2.36 22.73 47.33
CA TRP A 8 -2.88 22.82 45.96
C TRP A 8 -1.76 23.00 44.92
N LEU A 9 -0.73 23.80 45.23
CA LEU A 9 0.45 23.96 44.39
C LEU A 9 1.24 22.65 44.27
N LEU A 10 1.43 21.94 45.38
CA LEU A 10 2.11 20.64 45.39
C LEU A 10 1.36 19.62 44.51
N LEU A 11 0.02 19.55 44.65
CA LEU A 11 -0.83 18.69 43.83
C LEU A 11 -0.74 19.04 42.34
N ALA A 12 -0.74 20.33 41.99
CA ALA A 12 -0.58 20.77 40.61
C ALA A 12 0.78 20.35 40.03
N VAL A 13 1.87 20.48 40.80
CA VAL A 13 3.21 20.04 40.39
C VAL A 13 3.26 18.52 40.20
N VAL A 14 2.71 17.75 41.14
CA VAL A 14 2.66 16.28 41.03
C VAL A 14 1.85 15.85 39.81
N ALA A 15 0.71 16.48 39.56
CA ALA A 15 -0.11 16.21 38.36
C ALA A 15 0.65 16.50 37.07
N LEU A 16 1.40 17.62 37.01
CA LEU A 16 2.26 17.97 35.87
C LEU A 16 3.36 16.94 35.65
N VAL A 17 4.03 16.48 36.72
CA VAL A 17 5.07 15.44 36.63
C VAL A 17 4.50 14.14 36.11
N LEU A 18 3.34 13.70 36.64
CA LEU A 18 2.66 12.49 36.17
C LEU A 18 2.24 12.60 34.70
N LEU A 19 1.74 13.76 34.28
CA LEU A 19 1.39 14.02 32.88
C LEU A 19 2.63 13.98 31.98
N SER A 20 3.76 14.58 32.39
CA SER A 20 5.02 14.50 31.65
C SER A 20 5.52 13.06 31.51
N ILE A 21 5.43 12.24 32.57
CA ILE A 21 5.79 10.83 32.51
C ILE A 21 4.87 10.08 31.54
N ALA A 22 3.55 10.33 31.62
CA ALA A 22 2.57 9.71 30.72
C ALA A 22 2.83 10.05 29.25
N VAL A 23 3.13 11.31 28.94
CA VAL A 23 3.50 11.74 27.58
C VAL A 23 4.82 11.11 27.13
N ASN A 24 5.82 10.99 28.01
CA ASN A 24 7.11 10.38 27.68
C ASN A 24 6.95 8.88 27.35
N ILE A 25 6.23 8.14 28.18
CA ILE A 25 5.97 6.72 27.99
C ILE A 25 5.10 6.51 26.74
N GLY A 26 4.03 7.30 26.59
CA GLY A 26 3.17 7.29 25.40
C GLY A 26 3.96 7.55 24.13
N GLY A 27 4.86 8.53 24.14
CA GLY A 27 5.75 8.83 23.02
C GLY A 27 6.74 7.71 22.69
N ARG A 28 7.28 7.00 23.68
CA ARG A 28 8.19 5.86 23.44
C ARG A 28 7.47 4.63 22.89
N LEU A 29 6.23 4.38 23.31
CA LEU A 29 5.45 3.22 22.87
C LEU A 29 4.77 3.46 21.51
N LEU A 30 4.19 4.65 21.32
CA LEU A 30 3.48 5.02 20.09
C LEU A 30 4.42 5.60 19.04
N GLY A 31 5.57 6.17 19.44
CA GLY A 31 6.56 6.75 18.54
C GLY A 31 7.02 5.80 17.44
N PRO A 32 7.41 4.55 17.74
CA PRO A 32 7.76 3.56 16.71
C PRO A 32 6.59 3.22 15.78
N LEU A 33 5.35 3.14 16.30
CA LEU A 33 4.15 2.85 15.51
C LEU A 33 3.81 3.99 14.55
N ILE A 34 3.91 5.24 15.02
CA ILE A 34 3.65 6.46 14.26
C ILE A 34 4.79 6.71 13.26
N ALA A 35 6.05 6.54 13.67
CA ALA A 35 7.23 6.78 12.83
C ALA A 35 7.37 5.77 11.69
N ARG A 36 6.90 4.53 11.88
CA ARG A 36 6.81 3.51 10.83
C ARG A 36 5.62 3.72 9.89
N GLY A 37 4.67 4.60 10.22
CA GLY A 37 3.53 4.89 9.34
C GLY A 37 2.70 3.66 8.96
N GLY A 38 2.70 2.61 9.79
CA GLY A 38 2.06 1.33 9.50
C GLY A 38 2.91 0.31 8.72
N HIS A 39 4.15 0.66 8.32
CA HIS A 39 5.08 -0.27 7.69
C HIS A 39 5.57 -1.37 8.67
N SER A 40 5.96 -2.51 8.10
CA SER A 40 6.56 -3.63 8.81
C SER A 40 7.76 -4.08 8.00
N ASP A 41 8.89 -4.36 8.66
CA ASP A 41 10.09 -4.98 8.10
C ASP A 41 10.08 -6.51 8.21
N SER A 42 9.11 -7.09 8.92
CA SER A 42 8.94 -8.54 9.03
C SER A 42 8.70 -9.18 7.67
N THR A 43 9.45 -10.24 7.39
CA THR A 43 9.30 -11.09 6.20
C THR A 43 8.44 -12.33 6.45
N GLN A 44 7.81 -12.42 7.62
CA GLN A 44 6.84 -13.49 7.91
C GLN A 44 5.77 -13.53 6.83
N ALA A 45 5.59 -14.70 6.21
CA ALA A 45 4.52 -14.91 5.24
C ALA A 45 3.18 -15.12 5.97
N TYR A 46 2.13 -14.50 5.43
CA TYR A 46 0.75 -14.77 5.78
C TYR A 46 0.07 -15.52 4.63
N GLU A 47 -0.71 -16.52 4.98
CA GLU A 47 -1.55 -17.28 4.06
C GLU A 47 -2.90 -16.56 3.91
N ILE A 48 -3.07 -15.88 2.79
CA ILE A 48 -4.26 -15.12 2.46
C ILE A 48 -5.08 -15.89 1.43
N ILE A 49 -6.34 -16.16 1.75
CA ILE A 49 -7.27 -16.87 0.86
C ILE A 49 -8.20 -15.84 0.21
N ILE A 50 -8.18 -15.75 -1.12
CA ILE A 50 -9.04 -14.85 -1.90
C ILE A 50 -9.81 -15.66 -2.95
N GLY A 51 -11.11 -15.78 -2.77
CA GLY A 51 -11.93 -16.71 -3.55
C GLY A 51 -11.46 -18.15 -3.34
N ASN A 52 -10.98 -18.80 -4.40
CA ASN A 52 -10.42 -20.16 -4.36
C ASN A 52 -8.89 -20.19 -4.45
N ASN A 53 -8.22 -19.03 -4.35
CA ASN A 53 -6.77 -18.94 -4.44
C ASN A 53 -6.16 -18.75 -3.07
N VAL A 54 -5.04 -19.42 -2.83
CA VAL A 54 -4.22 -19.27 -1.64
C VAL A 54 -2.95 -18.50 -2.02
N LEU A 55 -2.67 -17.41 -1.31
CA LEU A 55 -1.54 -16.53 -1.56
C LEU A 55 -0.65 -16.50 -0.31
N SER A 56 0.64 -16.76 -0.49
CA SER A 56 1.62 -16.62 0.58
C SER A 56 2.36 -15.29 0.40
N ILE A 57 2.01 -14.28 1.21
CA ILE A 57 2.53 -12.92 1.06
C ILE A 57 3.31 -12.48 2.30
N PRO A 58 4.57 -12.00 2.17
CA PRO A 58 5.32 -11.43 3.27
C PRO A 58 4.65 -10.20 3.90
N ALA A 59 4.71 -10.08 5.22
CA ALA A 59 4.11 -8.98 5.99
C ALA A 59 4.58 -7.59 5.54
N ASN A 60 5.86 -7.48 5.17
CA ASN A 60 6.47 -6.25 4.66
C ASN A 60 6.02 -5.85 3.25
N MET A 61 5.28 -6.71 2.55
CA MET A 61 4.62 -6.40 1.27
C MET A 61 3.13 -6.09 1.43
N ILE A 62 2.54 -6.31 2.61
CA ILE A 62 1.14 -5.99 2.92
C ILE A 62 1.05 -4.56 3.44
N ARG A 63 0.27 -3.73 2.74
CA ARG A 63 0.19 -2.28 3.00
C ARG A 63 -0.47 -1.97 4.32
N PHE A 64 -1.63 -2.57 4.61
CA PHE A 64 -2.41 -2.28 5.79
C PHE A 64 -2.18 -3.32 6.89
N SER A 65 -1.90 -2.85 8.11
CA SER A 65 -1.61 -3.74 9.25
C SER A 65 -2.77 -4.67 9.59
N ASN A 66 -4.02 -4.24 9.39
CA ASN A 66 -5.21 -5.05 9.61
C ASN A 66 -5.38 -6.20 8.59
N GLN A 67 -4.63 -6.18 7.48
CA GLN A 67 -4.59 -7.26 6.47
C GLN A 67 -3.43 -8.25 6.72
N ARG A 68 -2.57 -8.03 7.72
CA ARG A 68 -1.44 -8.92 8.07
C ARG A 68 -1.90 -10.04 9.01
N ARG A 69 -2.74 -10.92 8.50
CA ARG A 69 -3.27 -12.07 9.24
C ARG A 69 -3.64 -13.18 8.28
N ASP A 70 -3.51 -14.41 8.71
CA ASP A 70 -3.95 -15.56 7.92
C ASP A 70 -5.48 -15.57 7.78
N GLY A 71 -5.96 -16.15 6.68
CA GLY A 71 -7.37 -16.46 6.47
C GLY A 71 -8.00 -15.80 5.25
N VAL A 72 -9.32 -15.80 5.24
CA VAL A 72 -10.13 -15.42 4.07
C VAL A 72 -10.35 -13.90 4.02
N THR A 73 -10.09 -13.30 2.86
CA THR A 73 -10.41 -11.90 2.57
C THR A 73 -10.88 -11.72 1.13
N GLY A 74 -11.76 -10.75 0.89
CA GLY A 74 -12.19 -10.38 -0.47
C GLY A 74 -11.18 -9.52 -1.22
N ARG A 75 -10.26 -8.87 -0.48
CA ARG A 75 -9.26 -7.93 -1.02
C ARG A 75 -7.99 -7.93 -0.17
N LEU A 76 -6.85 -7.82 -0.83
CA LEU A 76 -5.54 -7.63 -0.22
C LEU A 76 -4.81 -6.48 -0.93
N ASP A 77 -4.35 -5.49 -0.15
CA ASP A 77 -3.61 -4.36 -0.68
C ASP A 77 -2.12 -4.49 -0.37
N LEU A 78 -1.33 -4.42 -1.44
CA LEU A 78 0.10 -4.64 -1.46
C LEU A 78 0.82 -3.38 -1.93
N TYR A 79 2.10 -3.38 -1.63
CA TYR A 79 3.06 -2.39 -2.10
C TYR A 79 4.46 -2.99 -2.20
N ALA A 80 5.22 -2.54 -3.18
CA ALA A 80 6.56 -3.07 -3.41
C ALA A 80 7.46 -2.01 -4.03
N ARG A 81 8.74 -2.07 -3.67
CA ARG A 81 9.78 -1.26 -4.28
C ARG A 81 10.03 -1.73 -5.72
N TRP A 82 10.15 -0.77 -6.63
CA TRP A 82 10.52 -0.96 -8.01
C TRP A 82 11.90 -0.35 -8.30
N PRO A 83 12.79 -1.01 -9.06
CA PRO A 83 12.67 -2.36 -9.62
C PRO A 83 12.95 -3.45 -8.57
N GLY A 84 12.45 -4.66 -8.82
CA GLY A 84 12.73 -5.86 -8.02
C GLY A 84 11.56 -6.39 -7.17
N LEU A 85 10.47 -5.62 -7.04
CA LEU A 85 9.24 -6.04 -6.34
C LEU A 85 9.47 -6.52 -4.90
N THR A 86 10.36 -5.84 -4.16
CA THR A 86 10.67 -6.18 -2.77
C THR A 86 9.80 -5.40 -1.78
N GLY A 87 9.45 -6.03 -0.65
CA GLY A 87 8.73 -5.38 0.44
C GLY A 87 9.54 -4.32 1.19
N TYR A 88 8.89 -3.70 2.18
CA TYR A 88 9.50 -2.69 3.02
C TYR A 88 10.73 -3.22 3.77
N THR A 89 11.76 -2.38 3.85
CA THR A 89 12.89 -2.52 4.76
C THR A 89 13.22 -1.14 5.34
N GLU A 90 13.83 -1.09 6.52
CA GLU A 90 14.22 0.20 7.13
C GLU A 90 15.21 0.97 6.24
N ARG A 91 16.06 0.26 5.48
CA ARG A 91 17.02 0.86 4.53
C ARG A 91 16.32 1.61 3.39
N ASP A 92 15.17 1.11 2.95
CA ASP A 92 14.38 1.66 1.85
C ASP A 92 13.25 2.59 2.34
N ARG A 93 13.22 2.96 3.62
CA ARG A 93 12.13 3.75 4.24
C ARG A 93 11.78 5.02 3.48
N ALA A 94 12.78 5.72 2.93
CA ALA A 94 12.54 6.95 2.17
C ALA A 94 11.65 6.73 0.93
N ILE A 95 11.76 5.56 0.28
CA ILE A 95 10.96 5.21 -0.89
C ILE A 95 9.50 4.95 -0.49
N PHE A 96 9.29 4.19 0.59
CA PHE A 96 7.95 3.85 1.08
C PHE A 96 7.21 5.05 1.68
N ASN A 97 7.95 6.02 2.22
CA ASN A 97 7.41 7.30 2.67
C ASN A 97 7.25 8.33 1.54
N LEU A 98 7.50 7.95 0.27
CA LEU A 98 7.40 8.82 -0.91
C LEU A 98 8.27 10.08 -0.83
N LEU A 99 9.39 10.00 -0.09
CA LEU A 99 10.32 11.12 0.15
C LEU A 99 11.39 11.26 -0.94
N THR A 100 11.32 10.48 -2.02
CA THR A 100 12.26 10.52 -3.16
C THR A 100 11.65 11.13 -4.44
N PRO A 101 11.39 12.44 -4.51
CA PRO A 101 11.20 13.12 -5.79
C PRO A 101 12.53 13.17 -6.59
N PRO A 102 12.54 13.05 -7.92
CA PRO A 102 11.39 12.89 -8.83
C PRO A 102 11.05 11.42 -9.16
N LYS A 103 11.87 10.44 -8.75
CA LYS A 103 11.72 9.04 -9.16
C LYS A 103 10.89 8.24 -8.15
N ARG A 104 9.62 7.99 -8.51
CA ARG A 104 8.73 7.13 -7.72
C ARG A 104 9.07 5.67 -8.00
N HIS A 105 9.69 5.04 -7.01
CA HIS A 105 10.14 3.64 -7.03
C HIS A 105 9.20 2.74 -6.21
N LEU A 106 7.92 3.08 -6.11
CA LEU A 106 6.95 2.36 -5.30
C LEU A 106 5.72 2.04 -6.14
N ILE A 107 5.35 0.77 -6.18
CA ILE A 107 4.15 0.27 -6.85
C ILE A 107 3.14 -0.11 -5.78
N PHE A 108 1.88 0.23 -6.02
CA PHE A 108 0.74 -0.22 -5.24
C PHE A 108 -0.06 -1.24 -6.05
N MET A 109 -0.47 -2.32 -5.42
CA MET A 109 -1.24 -3.38 -6.07
C MET A 109 -2.40 -3.79 -5.18
N SER A 110 -3.53 -4.16 -5.77
CA SER A 110 -4.65 -4.74 -5.05
C SER A 110 -5.02 -6.06 -5.71
N ILE A 111 -5.15 -7.10 -4.89
CA ILE A 111 -5.64 -8.41 -5.31
C ILE A 111 -7.03 -8.58 -4.76
N GLU A 112 -7.99 -8.87 -5.62
CA GLU A 112 -9.40 -8.99 -5.28
C GLU A 112 -9.97 -10.30 -5.80
N GLN A 113 -11.04 -10.77 -5.16
CA GLN A 113 -11.77 -11.92 -5.65
C GLN A 113 -12.34 -11.62 -7.05
N ARG A 114 -12.23 -12.59 -7.95
CA ARG A 114 -12.84 -12.51 -9.28
C ARG A 114 -14.36 -12.49 -9.14
N THR A 115 -14.98 -11.36 -9.44
CA THR A 115 -16.45 -11.20 -9.43
C THR A 115 -17.08 -11.53 -10.79
N MET A 116 -16.29 -11.51 -11.88
CA MET A 116 -16.75 -11.83 -13.23
C MET A 116 -16.03 -13.07 -13.77
N SER A 117 -16.79 -14.00 -14.36
CA SER A 117 -16.29 -15.29 -14.86
C SER A 117 -15.52 -15.21 -16.20
N ARG A 118 -15.46 -14.04 -16.84
CA ARG A 118 -14.73 -13.88 -18.11
C ARG A 118 -13.38 -13.23 -17.85
N ASP A 119 -12.34 -13.94 -18.23
CA ASP A 119 -10.98 -13.42 -18.31
C ASP A 119 -10.96 -12.15 -19.18
N MET A 120 -10.37 -11.07 -18.66
CA MET A 120 -10.26 -9.80 -19.36
C MET A 120 -9.39 -9.95 -20.62
N SER A 121 -8.52 -10.97 -20.70
CA SER A 121 -7.77 -11.31 -21.93
C SER A 121 -8.69 -11.60 -23.11
N GLY A 122 -9.85 -12.23 -22.85
CA GLY A 122 -10.85 -12.56 -23.84
C GLY A 122 -11.65 -11.36 -24.35
N ARG A 123 -11.44 -10.16 -23.79
CA ARG A 123 -12.09 -8.92 -24.25
C ARG A 123 -11.39 -8.26 -25.42
N TYR A 124 -10.15 -8.66 -25.73
CA TYR A 124 -9.43 -8.08 -26.87
C TYR A 124 -10.24 -8.17 -28.17
N LEU A 125 -10.57 -9.40 -28.59
CA LEU A 125 -11.33 -9.65 -29.82
C LEU A 125 -12.74 -9.01 -29.82
N PRO A 126 -13.59 -9.21 -28.79
CA PRO A 126 -14.97 -8.74 -28.84
C PRO A 126 -15.19 -7.28 -28.44
N ILE A 127 -14.20 -6.59 -27.87
CA ILE A 127 -14.38 -5.22 -27.35
C ILE A 127 -13.32 -4.28 -27.88
N TYR A 128 -12.04 -4.63 -27.74
CA TYR A 128 -10.97 -3.66 -28.02
C TYR A 128 -10.53 -3.64 -29.48
N ALA A 129 -10.65 -4.74 -30.22
CA ALA A 129 -10.22 -4.84 -31.62
C ALA A 129 -10.94 -3.83 -32.54
N GLU A 130 -12.20 -3.51 -32.26
CA GLU A 130 -12.98 -2.53 -33.03
C GLU A 130 -12.70 -1.08 -32.60
N LEU A 131 -12.04 -0.88 -31.46
CA LEU A 131 -11.79 0.43 -30.87
C LEU A 131 -10.36 0.93 -31.08
N ILE A 132 -9.47 0.11 -31.64
CA ILE A 132 -8.06 0.44 -31.84
C ILE A 132 -7.70 0.67 -33.31
N GLU A 133 -6.66 1.46 -33.54
CA GLU A 133 -5.99 1.55 -34.84
C GLU A 133 -5.35 0.18 -35.15
N SER A 134 -5.46 -0.25 -36.41
CA SER A 134 -4.92 -1.55 -36.86
C SER A 134 -3.39 -1.58 -36.90
N ASP A 135 -2.73 -0.42 -36.90
CA ASP A 135 -1.28 -0.30 -36.85
C ASP A 135 -0.78 -0.39 -35.39
N GLY A 136 -0.29 -1.57 -35.03
CA GLY A 136 0.43 -1.77 -33.77
C GLY A 136 1.88 -1.28 -33.89
N LYS A 137 2.38 -0.55 -32.89
CA LYS A 137 3.80 -0.22 -32.75
C LYS A 137 4.48 -1.22 -31.85
N ALA A 138 5.58 -1.82 -32.33
CA ALA A 138 6.38 -2.72 -31.53
C ALA A 138 7.02 -1.99 -30.33
N ALA A 139 6.96 -2.62 -29.17
CA ALA A 139 7.57 -2.16 -27.93
C ALA A 139 8.48 -3.25 -27.32
N PRO A 140 9.42 -2.88 -26.43
CA PRO A 140 10.29 -3.84 -25.76
C PRO A 140 9.50 -4.94 -25.05
N GLY A 141 10.03 -6.16 -25.04
CA GLY A 141 9.39 -7.31 -24.37
C GLY A 141 8.36 -8.06 -25.21
N ASN A 142 8.47 -8.02 -26.54
CA ASN A 142 7.50 -8.59 -27.49
C ASN A 142 6.09 -8.01 -27.34
N LEU A 143 6.02 -6.76 -26.87
CA LEU A 143 4.76 -6.06 -26.70
C LEU A 143 4.39 -5.29 -27.96
N THR A 144 3.10 -5.17 -28.22
CA THR A 144 2.55 -4.34 -29.30
C THR A 144 1.62 -3.29 -28.71
N VAL A 145 1.92 -2.02 -28.99
CA VAL A 145 1.14 -0.87 -28.54
C VAL A 145 0.18 -0.46 -29.64
N HIS A 146 -1.11 -0.49 -29.33
CA HIS A 146 -2.19 -0.02 -30.19
C HIS A 146 -2.79 1.26 -29.62
N ARG A 147 -3.01 2.26 -30.47
CA ARG A 147 -3.74 3.46 -30.06
C ARG A 147 -5.24 3.23 -30.20
N PHE A 148 -6.02 3.80 -29.29
CA PHE A 148 -7.47 3.85 -29.44
C PHE A 148 -7.91 4.88 -30.49
N LEU A 149 -8.92 4.56 -31.30
CA LEU A 149 -9.53 5.45 -32.28
C LEU A 149 -10.05 6.73 -31.59
N GLU A 150 -10.00 7.88 -32.27
CA GLU A 150 -10.42 9.15 -31.67
C GLU A 150 -11.91 9.21 -31.28
N ASN A 151 -12.75 8.43 -31.97
CA ASN A 151 -14.17 8.31 -31.70
C ASN A 151 -14.51 7.25 -30.64
N SER A 152 -13.50 6.54 -30.12
CA SER A 152 -13.68 5.65 -28.99
C SER A 152 -13.81 6.45 -27.68
N GLY A 153 -14.42 5.86 -26.66
CA GLY A 153 -14.45 6.43 -25.30
C GLY A 153 -13.09 6.50 -24.60
N TYR A 154 -12.01 6.08 -25.26
CA TYR A 154 -10.65 5.93 -24.71
C TYR A 154 -9.64 6.86 -25.43
N LYS A 155 -10.10 8.00 -25.94
CA LYS A 155 -9.25 8.95 -26.67
C LYS A 155 -8.02 9.34 -25.84
N GLY A 156 -6.84 9.13 -26.40
CA GLY A 156 -5.55 9.45 -25.76
C GLY A 156 -4.99 8.35 -24.87
N GLU A 157 -5.66 7.21 -24.78
CA GLU A 157 -5.14 6.00 -24.13
C GLU A 157 -4.48 5.05 -25.14
N GLU A 158 -3.69 4.11 -24.63
CA GLU A 158 -2.99 3.08 -25.41
C GLU A 158 -3.30 1.70 -24.82
N LEU A 159 -3.51 0.72 -25.70
CA LEU A 159 -3.63 -0.69 -25.36
C LEU A 159 -2.30 -1.38 -25.64
N VAL A 160 -1.76 -2.10 -24.65
CA VAL A 160 -0.51 -2.85 -24.79
C VAL A 160 -0.80 -4.34 -24.65
N LEU A 161 -0.42 -5.11 -25.66
CA LEU A 161 -0.61 -6.56 -25.77
C LEU A 161 0.72 -7.29 -25.80
#